data_AF-A0AAV1JRD9-F1
#
_entry.id   AF-A0AAV1JRD9-F1
#
_cell.length_a   1.000
_cell.length_b   1.000
_cell.length_c   1.000
_cell.angle_alpha   90.00
_cell.angle_beta   90.00
_cell.angle_gamma   90.00
#
_symmetry.space_group_name_H-M   'P 1'
#
loop_
_entity.id
_entity.type
_entity.pdbx_description
1 polymer ?
#
loop_
_entity_poly.entity_id
_entity_poly.type
_entity_poly.pdbx_seq_one_letter_code
_entity_poly.pdbx_strand_id
1 'polypeptide(L)'
;MNSRSSVASNSLSNFSLIESSPNTSARLRRLKIQEDILTAAANKILLNCESEERENADLKNYVSKVKRSYSEIKTLFQDIKTLTGDQDNLKNTDIDDIKKDILELEAKVTNFKNFLRRELTVLRVAEKELIQQINDNPQEIKSGLVKAQTKPYSELVPSPVRVLIHSPLKSVEVQRFQEFLKTTKRFGGWNEYNHNSFVSVWNKYYKQDNNLHTPYKDDATYLRFSNEVCQKIFGIKPDEIWSHTQWYLEYVHLKSCQEEALSKWKDNKRKIKYSKQKKVENTEEKSKTREQRVQVKFR
;
A
#
# COMPACT_ATOMS: atom_id res chain seq x y z
N MET A 1 -69.08 -38.14 -8.62
CA MET A 1 -69.86 -37.78 -7.41
C MET A 1 -68.92 -37.01 -6.50
N ASN A 2 -68.87 -35.69 -6.59
CA ASN A 2 -69.68 -34.69 -5.89
C ASN A 2 -69.43 -34.57 -4.37
N SER A 3 -69.24 -33.28 -4.00
CA SER A 3 -69.41 -32.63 -2.68
C SER A 3 -68.18 -32.58 -1.76
N ARG A 4 -67.49 -31.44 -1.58
CA ARG A 4 -67.84 -30.11 -1.01
C ARG A 4 -67.82 -30.05 0.54
N SER A 5 -66.87 -29.27 1.05
CA SER A 5 -67.00 -28.26 2.14
C SER A 5 -65.58 -27.65 2.32
N SER A 6 -65.22 -26.43 1.92
CA SER A 6 -65.71 -25.07 2.23
C SER A 6 -65.59 -24.66 3.70
N VAL A 7 -64.43 -24.09 4.07
CA VAL A 7 -64.38 -22.99 5.04
C VAL A 7 -63.51 -21.88 4.46
N ALA A 8 -64.10 -20.69 4.46
CA ALA A 8 -63.59 -19.45 3.91
C ALA A 8 -62.43 -18.86 4.71
N SER A 9 -61.59 -18.09 4.03
CA SER A 9 -60.95 -16.92 4.63
C SER A 9 -60.82 -15.85 3.54
N ASN A 10 -61.91 -15.13 3.33
CA ASN A 10 -61.86 -13.81 2.70
C ASN A 10 -61.30 -12.83 3.73
N SER A 11 -60.15 -12.26 3.43
CA SER A 11 -59.81 -10.89 3.84
C SER A 11 -59.07 -10.23 2.69
N LEU A 12 -59.85 -9.81 1.70
CA LEU A 12 -59.52 -8.67 0.87
C LEU A 12 -59.33 -7.45 1.77
N SER A 13 -58.16 -6.81 1.70
CA SER A 13 -58.14 -5.35 1.67
C SER A 13 -56.86 -4.84 1.01
N ASN A 14 -57.09 -4.27 -0.17
CA ASN A 14 -56.38 -3.10 -0.69
C ASN A 14 -54.94 -3.34 -1.16
N PHE A 15 -54.81 -4.14 -2.22
CA PHE A 15 -53.81 -3.85 -3.24
C PHE A 15 -54.31 -2.64 -4.05
N SER A 16 -54.29 -1.47 -3.42
CA SER A 16 -54.46 -0.21 -4.14
C SER A 16 -53.35 -0.16 -5.18
N LEU A 17 -53.75 -0.04 -6.45
CA LEU A 17 -52.95 0.47 -7.55
C LEU A 17 -51.91 1.45 -6.99
N ILE A 18 -50.67 1.00 -6.83
CA ILE A 18 -49.56 1.93 -6.77
C ILE A 18 -49.44 2.39 -8.20
N GLU A 19 -50.14 3.48 -8.51
CA GLU A 19 -49.80 4.33 -9.65
C GLU A 19 -48.29 4.40 -9.67
N SER A 20 -47.71 3.81 -10.72
CA SER A 20 -46.29 3.80 -10.94
C SER A 20 -45.88 5.24 -11.19
N SER A 21 -45.65 5.98 -10.12
CA SER A 21 -44.97 7.25 -10.16
C SER A 21 -43.67 6.97 -10.94
N PRO A 22 -43.33 7.76 -11.97
CA PRO A 22 -42.12 7.56 -12.76
C PRO A 22 -40.86 7.44 -11.87
N ASN A 23 -40.93 7.95 -10.64
CA ASN A 23 -39.93 7.83 -9.59
C ASN A 23 -39.74 6.41 -9.02
N THR A 24 -40.79 5.60 -8.84
CA THR A 24 -40.67 4.24 -8.26
C THR A 24 -40.10 3.26 -9.28
N SER A 25 -40.56 3.33 -10.53
CA SER A 25 -40.00 2.54 -11.65
C SER A 25 -38.55 2.93 -11.95
N ALA A 26 -38.20 4.22 -11.88
CA ALA A 26 -36.82 4.68 -12.01
C ALA A 26 -35.94 4.20 -10.85
N ARG A 27 -36.46 4.21 -9.62
CA ARG A 27 -35.75 3.71 -8.43
C ARG A 27 -35.49 2.21 -8.51
N LEU A 28 -36.47 1.42 -8.98
CA LEU A 28 -36.32 -0.03 -9.15
C LEU A 28 -35.26 -0.35 -10.23
N ARG A 29 -35.28 0.36 -11.37
CA ARG A 29 -34.24 0.21 -12.40
C ARG A 29 -32.84 0.58 -11.90
N ARG A 30 -32.72 1.66 -11.09
CA ARG A 30 -31.46 2.04 -10.46
C ARG A 30 -30.94 0.99 -9.50
N LEU A 31 -31.83 0.42 -8.67
CA LEU A 31 -31.46 -0.66 -7.75
C LEU A 31 -31.00 -1.91 -8.50
N LYS A 32 -31.67 -2.24 -9.62
CA LYS A 32 -31.27 -3.37 -10.45
C LYS A 32 -29.88 -3.19 -11.07
N ILE A 33 -29.57 -1.99 -11.57
CA ILE A 33 -28.23 -1.65 -12.06
C ILE A 33 -27.19 -1.75 -10.94
N GLN A 34 -27.51 -1.31 -9.72
CA GLN A 34 -26.61 -1.43 -8.58
C GLN A 34 -26.36 -2.89 -8.19
N GLU A 35 -27.40 -3.71 -8.18
CA GLU A 35 -27.30 -5.16 -7.97
C GLU A 35 -26.39 -5.79 -9.02
N ASP A 36 -26.63 -5.54 -10.31
CA ASP A 36 -25.85 -6.14 -11.39
C ASP A 36 -24.37 -5.71 -11.34
N ILE A 37 -24.08 -4.44 -10.97
CA ILE A 37 -22.70 -3.96 -10.74
C ILE A 37 -22.05 -4.67 -9.55
N LEU A 38 -22.78 -4.83 -8.44
CA LEU A 38 -22.27 -5.50 -7.25
C LEU A 38 -22.01 -6.99 -7.53
N THR A 39 -22.90 -7.65 -8.27
CA THR A 39 -22.73 -9.05 -8.68
C THR A 39 -21.53 -9.20 -9.61
N ALA A 40 -21.34 -8.31 -10.59
CA ALA A 40 -20.17 -8.32 -11.46
C ALA A 40 -18.86 -8.09 -10.69
N ALA A 41 -18.85 -7.17 -9.72
CA ALA A 41 -17.70 -6.91 -8.86
C ALA A 41 -17.38 -8.11 -7.94
N ALA A 42 -18.41 -8.72 -7.35
CA ALA A 42 -18.27 -9.91 -6.51
C ALA A 42 -17.67 -11.09 -7.30
N ASN A 43 -18.18 -11.33 -8.51
CA ASN A 43 -17.66 -12.39 -9.38
C ASN A 43 -16.19 -12.15 -9.79
N LYS A 44 -15.81 -10.89 -10.05
CA LYS A 44 -14.42 -10.53 -10.36
C LYS A 44 -13.48 -10.78 -9.17
N ILE A 45 -13.92 -10.45 -7.95
CA ILE A 45 -13.15 -10.71 -6.72
C ILE A 45 -13.00 -12.22 -6.49
N LEU A 46 -14.08 -12.99 -6.71
CA LEU A 46 -14.06 -14.44 -6.55
C LEU A 46 -13.05 -15.10 -7.50
N LEU A 47 -13.07 -14.72 -8.78
CA LEU A 47 -12.10 -15.22 -9.78
C LEU A 47 -10.65 -14.89 -9.41
N ASN A 48 -10.39 -13.68 -8.91
CA ASN A 48 -9.06 -13.30 -8.46
C ASN A 48 -8.61 -14.11 -7.23
N CYS A 49 -9.50 -14.33 -6.26
CA CYS A 49 -9.21 -15.11 -5.06
C CYS A 49 -8.87 -16.57 -5.40
N GLU A 50 -9.61 -17.19 -6.33
CA GLU A 50 -9.33 -18.56 -6.79
C GLU A 50 -7.99 -18.67 -7.52
N SER A 51 -7.57 -17.63 -8.24
CA SER A 51 -6.23 -17.58 -8.89
C SER A 51 -5.12 -17.49 -7.84
N GLU A 52 -5.25 -16.60 -6.87
CA GLU A 52 -4.25 -16.42 -5.79
C GLU A 52 -4.09 -17.68 -4.92
N GLU A 53 -5.19 -18.38 -4.62
CA GLU A 53 -5.14 -19.64 -3.86
C GLU A 53 -4.42 -20.77 -4.63
N ARG A 54 -4.62 -20.85 -5.95
CA ARG A 54 -3.92 -21.84 -6.80
C ARG A 54 -2.43 -21.56 -6.91
N GLU A 55 -2.04 -20.31 -7.16
CA GLU A 55 -0.63 -19.90 -7.25
C GLU A 55 0.12 -20.16 -5.93
N ASN A 56 -0.55 -19.93 -4.79
CA ASN A 56 0.01 -20.21 -3.47
C ASN A 56 0.17 -21.73 -3.23
N ALA A 57 -0.79 -22.54 -3.68
CA ALA A 57 -0.69 -24.00 -3.61
C ALA A 57 0.47 -24.54 -4.47
N ASP A 58 0.66 -24.00 -5.68
CA ASP A 58 1.73 -24.41 -6.59
C ASP A 58 3.11 -24.04 -6.04
N LEU A 59 3.27 -22.83 -5.48
CA LEU A 59 4.50 -22.42 -4.82
C LEU A 59 4.83 -23.32 -3.62
N LYS A 60 3.82 -23.61 -2.79
CA LYS A 60 3.97 -24.51 -1.64
C LYS A 60 4.38 -25.92 -2.07
N ASN A 61 3.81 -26.42 -3.17
CA ASN A 61 4.17 -27.71 -3.74
C ASN A 61 5.62 -27.71 -4.27
N TYR A 62 6.02 -26.66 -4.98
CA TYR A 62 7.38 -26.49 -5.47
C TYR A 62 8.41 -26.47 -4.33
N VAL A 63 8.20 -25.63 -3.32
CA VAL A 63 9.09 -25.55 -2.14
C VAL A 63 9.19 -26.91 -1.44
N SER A 64 8.07 -27.63 -1.32
CA SER A 64 8.05 -28.96 -0.71
C SER A 64 8.85 -29.98 -1.51
N LYS A 65 8.76 -29.96 -2.85
CA LYS A 65 9.56 -30.83 -3.74
C LYS A 65 11.05 -30.51 -3.64
N VAL A 66 11.42 -29.23 -3.70
CA VAL A 66 12.83 -28.78 -3.57
C VAL A 66 13.42 -29.22 -2.24
N LYS A 67 12.69 -29.00 -1.14
CA LYS A 67 13.12 -29.40 0.21
C LYS A 67 13.33 -30.91 0.31
N ARG A 68 12.40 -31.70 -0.23
CA ARG A 68 12.49 -33.17 -0.24
C ARG A 68 13.72 -33.64 -1.02
N SER A 69 13.91 -33.19 -2.25
CA SER A 69 15.05 -33.60 -3.08
C SER A 69 16.38 -33.20 -2.45
N TYR A 70 16.47 -31.99 -1.87
CA TYR A 70 17.66 -31.56 -1.15
C TYR A 70 17.95 -32.44 0.07
N SER A 71 16.92 -32.76 0.87
CA SER A 71 17.07 -33.65 2.02
C SER A 71 17.56 -35.04 1.62
N GLU A 72 17.00 -35.64 0.56
CA GLU A 72 17.42 -36.95 0.07
C GLU A 72 18.88 -36.96 -0.40
N ILE A 73 19.29 -35.95 -1.18
CA ILE A 73 20.69 -35.79 -1.64
C ILE A 73 21.62 -35.61 -0.45
N LYS A 74 21.23 -34.76 0.52
CA LYS A 74 22.04 -34.47 1.71
C LYS A 74 22.22 -35.70 2.58
N THR A 75 21.15 -36.46 2.82
CA THR A 75 21.21 -37.69 3.61
C THR A 75 22.12 -38.71 2.94
N LEU A 76 21.90 -39.00 1.65
CA LEU A 76 22.73 -39.97 0.92
C LEU A 76 24.21 -39.56 0.86
N PHE A 77 24.50 -38.27 0.66
CA PHE A 77 25.86 -37.75 0.74
C PHE A 77 26.47 -37.94 2.13
N GLN A 78 25.70 -37.69 3.19
CA GLN A 78 26.17 -37.85 4.55
C GLN A 78 26.43 -39.33 4.87
N ASP A 79 25.59 -40.24 4.40
CA ASP A 79 25.74 -41.68 4.57
C ASP A 79 27.02 -42.18 3.90
N ILE A 80 27.24 -41.80 2.63
CA ILE A 80 28.49 -42.10 1.89
C ILE A 80 29.69 -41.53 2.64
N LYS A 81 29.59 -40.30 3.14
CA LYS A 81 30.68 -39.65 3.90
C LYS A 81 30.99 -40.39 5.20
N THR A 82 29.98 -40.91 5.90
CA THR A 82 30.20 -41.71 7.12
C THR A 82 30.81 -43.08 6.81
N LEU A 83 30.36 -43.74 5.73
CA LEU A 83 30.89 -45.02 5.29
C LEU A 83 32.36 -44.92 4.86
N THR A 84 32.72 -43.82 4.20
CA THR A 84 34.07 -43.60 3.65
C THR A 84 35.02 -42.85 4.57
N GLY A 85 34.50 -42.18 5.61
CA GLY A 85 35.30 -41.36 6.54
C GLY A 85 35.97 -42.15 7.66
N ASP A 86 35.41 -43.30 8.05
CA ASP A 86 35.90 -44.14 9.14
C ASP A 86 36.58 -45.41 8.61
N GLN A 87 37.82 -45.65 9.02
CA GLN A 87 38.64 -46.75 8.51
C GLN A 87 38.07 -48.14 8.84
N ASP A 88 37.36 -48.27 9.96
CA ASP A 88 36.70 -49.52 10.37
C ASP A 88 35.40 -49.77 9.59
N ASN A 89 34.63 -48.72 9.29
CA ASN A 89 33.45 -48.85 8.43
C ASN A 89 33.87 -49.20 7.00
N LEU A 90 34.89 -48.54 6.47
CA LEU A 90 35.39 -48.76 5.11
C LEU A 90 35.94 -50.19 4.90
N LYS A 91 36.59 -50.78 5.90
CA LYS A 91 37.09 -52.17 5.83
C LYS A 91 35.97 -53.22 5.79
N ASN A 92 34.82 -52.91 6.37
CA ASN A 92 33.68 -53.81 6.50
C ASN A 92 32.60 -53.58 5.43
N THR A 93 32.74 -52.52 4.61
CA THR A 93 31.77 -52.15 3.58
C THR A 93 32.20 -52.69 2.23
N ASP A 94 31.26 -53.24 1.47
CA ASP A 94 31.50 -53.66 0.09
C ASP A 94 31.74 -52.42 -0.81
N ILE A 95 32.79 -52.49 -1.63
CA ILE A 95 33.14 -51.43 -2.58
C ILE A 95 32.01 -51.26 -3.61
N ASP A 96 31.33 -52.34 -4.00
CA ASP A 96 30.24 -52.26 -4.98
C ASP A 96 29.01 -51.54 -4.41
N ASP A 97 28.77 -51.62 -3.09
CA ASP A 97 27.70 -50.88 -2.41
C ASP A 97 28.02 -49.38 -2.37
N ILE A 98 29.25 -48.99 -2.03
CA ILE A 98 29.68 -47.58 -2.04
C ILE A 98 29.56 -47.01 -3.46
N LYS A 99 29.97 -47.77 -4.47
CA LYS A 99 29.87 -47.37 -5.87
C LYS A 99 28.41 -47.18 -6.30
N LYS A 100 27.52 -48.07 -5.87
CA LYS A 100 26.08 -47.96 -6.14
C LYS A 100 25.49 -46.70 -5.51
N ASP A 101 25.83 -46.40 -4.25
CA ASP A 101 25.34 -45.21 -3.55
C ASP A 101 25.85 -43.91 -4.19
N ILE A 102 27.11 -43.89 -4.63
CA ILE A 102 27.68 -42.76 -5.39
C ILE A 102 26.91 -42.55 -6.70
N LEU A 103 26.64 -43.62 -7.46
CA LEU A 103 25.88 -43.52 -8.70
C LEU A 103 24.43 -43.06 -8.44
N GLU A 104 23.81 -43.51 -7.35
CA GLU A 104 22.49 -43.04 -6.95
C GLU A 104 22.52 -41.55 -6.58
N LEU A 105 23.56 -41.09 -5.87
CA LEU A 105 23.75 -39.69 -5.53
C LEU A 105 23.89 -38.82 -6.79
N GLU A 106 24.73 -39.24 -7.74
CA GLU A 106 24.91 -38.56 -9.02
C GLU A 106 23.60 -38.48 -9.81
N ALA A 107 22.83 -39.58 -9.84
CA ALA A 107 21.52 -39.62 -10.47
C ALA A 107 20.54 -38.64 -9.81
N LYS A 108 20.47 -38.61 -8.47
CA LYS A 108 19.61 -37.68 -7.72
C LYS A 108 20.01 -36.21 -7.94
N VAL A 109 21.30 -35.89 -7.90
CA VAL A 109 21.81 -34.53 -8.18
C VAL A 109 21.46 -34.11 -9.60
N THR A 110 21.65 -35.00 -10.58
CA THR A 110 21.33 -34.74 -11.99
C THR A 110 19.84 -34.50 -12.19
N ASN A 111 18.99 -35.35 -11.60
CA ASN A 111 17.54 -35.20 -11.65
C ASN A 111 17.07 -33.91 -11.00
N PHE A 112 17.63 -33.55 -9.84
CA PHE A 112 17.30 -32.31 -9.16
C PHE A 112 17.71 -31.07 -9.98
N LYS A 113 18.91 -31.08 -10.57
CA LYS A 113 19.37 -30.02 -11.48
C LYS A 113 18.46 -29.87 -12.69
N ASN A 114 18.02 -30.98 -13.29
CA ASN A 114 17.11 -30.99 -14.42
C ASN A 114 15.71 -30.49 -14.03
N PHE A 115 15.21 -30.86 -12.86
CA PHE A 115 13.98 -30.33 -12.30
C PHE A 115 14.04 -28.81 -12.16
N LEU A 116 15.07 -28.26 -11.48
CA LEU A 116 15.24 -26.82 -11.31
C LEU A 116 15.33 -26.07 -12.66
N ARG A 117 16.04 -26.63 -13.64
CA ARG A 117 16.13 -26.04 -14.99
C ARG A 117 14.79 -26.01 -15.72
N ARG A 118 14.00 -27.08 -15.61
CA ARG A 118 12.66 -27.15 -16.21
C ARG A 118 11.76 -26.09 -15.60
N GLU A 119 11.69 -26.03 -14.27
CA GLU A 119 10.86 -25.05 -13.55
C GLU A 119 11.28 -23.61 -13.88
N LEU A 120 12.58 -23.32 -13.89
CA LEU A 120 13.09 -22.00 -14.29
C LEU A 120 12.70 -21.65 -15.74
N THR A 121 12.69 -22.63 -16.64
CA THR A 121 12.31 -22.42 -18.04
C THR A 121 10.82 -22.10 -18.15
N VAL A 122 9.96 -22.84 -17.44
CA VAL A 122 8.51 -22.58 -17.39
C VAL A 122 8.25 -21.17 -16.87
N LEU A 123 8.88 -20.79 -15.76
CA LEU A 123 8.72 -19.45 -15.19
C LEU A 123 9.18 -18.33 -16.13
N ARG A 124 10.28 -18.53 -16.86
CA ARG A 124 10.75 -17.55 -17.86
C ARG A 124 9.82 -17.41 -19.05
N VAL A 125 9.17 -18.49 -19.47
CA VAL A 125 8.17 -18.44 -20.54
C VAL A 125 6.93 -17.68 -20.04
N ALA A 126 6.43 -18.02 -18.85
CA ALA A 126 5.31 -17.31 -18.23
C ALA A 126 5.61 -15.83 -18.01
N GLU A 127 6.81 -15.47 -17.55
CA GLU A 127 7.25 -14.08 -17.41
C GLU A 127 7.19 -13.34 -18.75
N LYS A 128 7.73 -13.93 -19.83
CA LYS A 128 7.68 -13.33 -21.17
C LYS A 128 6.25 -13.17 -21.67
N GLU A 129 5.40 -14.17 -21.46
CA GLU A 129 3.98 -14.11 -21.83
C GLU A 129 3.24 -13.00 -21.09
N LEU A 130 3.46 -12.85 -19.77
CA LEU A 130 2.87 -11.78 -18.97
C LEU A 130 3.36 -10.40 -19.41
N ILE A 131 4.66 -10.26 -19.70
CA ILE A 131 5.22 -9.01 -20.24
C ILE A 131 4.61 -8.71 -21.62
N GLN A 132 4.42 -9.71 -22.47
CA GLN A 132 3.80 -9.56 -23.77
C GLN A 132 2.32 -9.14 -23.62
N GLN A 133 1.56 -9.76 -22.73
CA GLN A 133 0.17 -9.37 -22.40
C GLN A 133 0.09 -7.92 -21.90
N ILE A 134 1.04 -7.49 -21.06
CA ILE A 134 1.14 -6.10 -20.57
C ILE A 134 1.36 -5.12 -21.73
N ASN A 135 2.23 -5.49 -22.67
CA ASN A 135 2.58 -4.63 -23.81
C ASN A 135 1.46 -4.59 -24.88
N ASP A 136 0.78 -5.71 -25.12
CA ASP A 136 -0.28 -5.83 -26.12
C ASP A 136 -1.61 -5.22 -25.65
N ASN A 137 -1.82 -5.11 -24.33
CA ASN A 137 -3.05 -4.55 -23.77
C ASN A 137 -2.81 -3.33 -22.84
N PRO A 138 -2.22 -2.23 -23.35
CA PRO A 138 -1.95 -1.04 -22.54
C PRO A 138 -3.23 -0.31 -22.10
N GLN A 139 -4.38 -0.65 -22.68
CA GLN A 139 -5.71 -0.11 -22.34
C GLN A 139 -6.35 -0.89 -21.17
N GLU A 140 -6.08 -2.18 -20.98
CA GLU A 140 -6.59 -2.93 -19.82
C GLU A 140 -5.88 -2.59 -18.51
N ILE A 141 -4.62 -2.16 -18.58
CA ILE A 141 -3.90 -1.62 -17.42
C ILE A 141 -4.49 -0.26 -16.99
N LYS A 142 -5.03 0.50 -17.95
CA LYS A 142 -5.78 1.74 -17.66
C LYS A 142 -7.22 1.47 -17.24
N SER A 143 -7.85 0.38 -17.70
CA SER A 143 -9.24 0.04 -17.40
C SER A 143 -9.42 -0.79 -16.12
N GLY A 144 -8.37 -1.47 -15.64
CA GLY A 144 -8.32 -2.05 -14.29
C GLY A 144 -8.39 -1.01 -13.17
N LEU A 145 -8.13 0.26 -13.50
CA LEU A 145 -8.35 1.43 -12.65
C LEU A 145 -9.50 2.32 -13.14
N VAL A 146 -10.39 1.83 -14.00
CA VAL A 146 -11.73 2.44 -14.09
C VAL A 146 -12.51 1.86 -12.92
N LYS A 147 -12.20 2.38 -11.72
CA LYS A 147 -13.25 2.60 -10.72
C LYS A 147 -14.40 3.17 -11.51
N ALA A 148 -15.56 2.51 -11.49
CA ALA A 148 -16.78 3.15 -11.93
C ALA A 148 -16.73 4.57 -11.37
N GLN A 149 -16.60 5.58 -12.24
CA GLN A 149 -16.71 6.98 -11.84
C GLN A 149 -18.17 7.26 -11.52
N THR A 150 -18.77 6.47 -10.63
CA THR A 150 -19.76 7.01 -9.73
C THR A 150 -18.99 7.97 -8.85
N LYS A 151 -19.05 9.26 -9.23
CA LYS A 151 -18.64 10.36 -8.37
C LYS A 151 -19.13 10.02 -6.96
N PRO A 152 -18.24 9.77 -5.98
CA PRO A 152 -18.67 9.42 -4.64
C PRO A 152 -19.60 10.54 -4.14
N TYR A 153 -20.60 10.23 -3.30
CA TYR A 153 -21.56 11.23 -2.81
C TYR A 153 -20.90 12.53 -2.28
N SER A 154 -19.64 12.44 -1.85
CA SER A 154 -18.79 13.56 -1.46
C SER A 154 -18.32 14.52 -2.57
N GLU A 155 -18.41 14.15 -3.85
CA GLU A 155 -18.18 15.00 -5.02
C GLU A 155 -19.48 15.65 -5.50
N LEU A 156 -20.62 14.95 -5.39
CA LEU A 156 -21.94 15.48 -5.72
C LEU A 156 -22.44 16.46 -4.66
N VAL A 157 -22.07 16.23 -3.41
CA VAL A 157 -22.23 17.17 -2.30
C VAL A 157 -20.85 17.36 -1.67
N PRO A 158 -20.11 18.41 -2.09
CA PRO A 158 -18.83 18.72 -1.50
C PRO A 158 -18.99 18.90 0.01
N SER A 159 -18.47 17.94 0.79
CA SER A 159 -18.41 18.09 2.23
C SER A 159 -17.73 19.43 2.53
N PRO A 160 -18.29 20.31 3.39
CA PRO A 160 -17.67 21.58 3.74
C PRO A 160 -16.20 21.41 4.17
N VAL A 161 -15.87 20.27 4.77
CA VAL A 161 -14.51 19.87 5.14
C VAL A 161 -13.65 19.55 3.92
N ARG A 162 -14.16 18.86 2.89
CA ARG A 162 -13.41 18.57 1.66
C ARG A 162 -13.21 19.79 0.77
N VAL A 163 -14.17 20.71 0.75
CA VAL A 163 -14.03 22.03 0.09
C VAL A 163 -12.96 22.85 0.79
N LEU A 164 -12.85 22.77 2.13
CA LEU A 164 -11.75 23.35 2.89
C LEU A 164 -10.41 22.62 2.66
N ILE A 165 -10.42 21.30 2.46
CA ILE A 165 -9.22 20.50 2.16
C ILE A 165 -8.70 20.73 0.72
N HIS A 166 -9.54 21.09 -0.24
CA HIS A 166 -9.12 21.39 -1.62
C HIS A 166 -9.27 22.88 -1.95
N SER A 167 -9.40 23.71 -0.93
CA SER A 167 -9.58 25.15 -1.10
C SER A 167 -8.31 25.77 -1.69
N PRO A 168 -8.43 26.68 -2.68
CA PRO A 168 -7.34 27.53 -3.17
C PRO A 168 -6.70 28.40 -2.07
N LEU A 169 -7.28 28.43 -0.87
CA LEU A 169 -6.79 29.15 0.30
C LEU A 169 -5.76 28.35 1.13
N LYS A 170 -5.41 27.13 0.74
CA LYS A 170 -4.31 26.39 1.37
C LYS A 170 -2.97 27.00 0.97
N SER A 171 -2.03 27.00 1.91
CA SER A 171 -0.66 27.43 1.60
C SER A 171 -0.06 26.48 0.55
N VAL A 172 0.65 27.06 -0.41
CA VAL A 172 1.29 26.36 -1.53
C VAL A 172 2.26 25.29 -1.01
N GLU A 173 2.89 25.55 0.12
CA GLU A 173 3.82 24.65 0.82
C GLU A 173 3.14 23.37 1.32
N VAL A 174 1.95 23.50 1.91
CA VAL A 174 1.16 22.34 2.38
C VAL A 174 0.70 21.49 1.19
N GLN A 175 0.36 22.14 0.07
CA GLN A 175 -0.04 21.45 -1.15
C GLN A 175 1.11 20.67 -1.78
N ARG A 176 2.30 21.29 -1.92
CA ARG A 176 3.50 20.64 -2.46
C ARG A 176 3.89 19.39 -1.67
N PHE A 177 3.82 19.44 -0.34
CA PHE A 177 4.08 18.26 0.48
C PHE A 177 3.04 17.13 0.26
N GLN A 178 1.76 17.50 0.11
CA GLN A 178 0.71 16.51 -0.16
C GLN A 178 0.83 15.88 -1.55
N GLU A 179 1.24 16.65 -2.55
CA GLU A 179 1.52 16.15 -3.90
C GLU A 179 2.76 15.25 -3.91
N PHE A 180 3.83 15.66 -3.23
CA PHE A 180 5.03 14.84 -3.06
C PHE A 180 4.72 13.45 -2.48
N LEU A 181 3.91 13.38 -1.41
CA LEU A 181 3.51 12.10 -0.80
C LEU A 181 2.55 11.26 -1.66
N LYS A 182 1.82 11.87 -2.59
CA LYS A 182 0.93 11.14 -3.52
C LYS A 182 1.71 10.55 -4.69
N THR A 183 2.70 11.29 -5.20
CA THR A 183 3.52 10.91 -6.34
C THR A 183 4.61 9.92 -5.92
N THR A 184 5.18 10.09 -4.73
CA THR A 184 6.19 9.17 -4.18
C THR A 184 5.53 8.04 -3.41
N LYS A 185 5.98 6.80 -3.62
CA LYS A 185 5.55 5.66 -2.80
C LYS A 185 5.91 5.93 -1.33
N ARG A 186 5.16 5.34 -0.39
CA ARG A 186 5.42 5.47 1.05
C ARG A 186 6.90 5.17 1.33
N PHE A 187 7.56 6.06 2.09
CA PHE A 187 9.00 6.02 2.39
C PHE A 187 9.91 5.91 1.16
N GLY A 188 9.58 6.55 0.03
CA GLY A 188 10.42 6.51 -1.17
C GLY A 188 10.48 5.13 -1.85
N GLY A 189 9.57 4.22 -1.50
CA GLY A 189 9.57 2.83 -1.97
C GLY A 189 10.30 1.85 -1.04
N TRP A 190 10.89 2.33 0.06
CA TRP A 190 11.46 1.48 1.08
C TRP A 190 10.38 0.95 2.04
N ASN A 191 10.60 -0.23 2.60
CA ASN A 191 9.77 -0.69 3.71
C ASN A 191 10.07 0.11 4.99
N GLU A 192 9.17 0.02 5.97
CA GLU A 192 9.27 0.78 7.22
C GLU A 192 10.53 0.45 8.03
N TYR A 193 10.94 -0.82 8.07
CA TYR A 193 12.15 -1.25 8.77
C TYR A 193 13.42 -0.64 8.18
N ASN A 194 13.56 -0.69 6.85
CA ASN A 194 14.69 -0.15 6.12
C ASN A 194 14.74 1.38 6.26
N HIS A 195 13.59 2.05 6.14
CA HIS A 195 13.49 3.49 6.34
C HIS A 195 13.90 3.90 7.76
N ASN A 196 13.41 3.20 8.79
CA ASN A 196 13.75 3.49 10.18
C ASN A 196 15.24 3.25 10.47
N SER A 197 15.80 2.17 9.91
CA SER A 197 17.24 1.89 9.99
C SER A 197 18.07 3.00 9.33
N PHE A 198 17.67 3.44 8.14
CA PHE A 198 18.28 4.58 7.45
C PHE A 198 18.21 5.86 8.29
N VAL A 199 17.03 6.23 8.82
CA VAL A 199 16.84 7.46 9.62
C VAL A 199 17.67 7.41 10.91
N SER A 200 17.79 6.23 11.54
CA SER A 200 18.65 6.04 12.71
C SER A 200 20.11 6.36 12.40
N VAL A 201 20.64 5.84 11.29
CA VAL A 201 22.02 6.13 10.86
C VAL A 201 22.14 7.59 10.40
N TRP A 202 21.17 8.11 9.65
CA TRP A 202 21.15 9.51 9.21
C TRP A 202 21.29 10.46 10.39
N ASN A 203 20.52 10.21 11.44
CA ASN A 203 20.55 11.02 12.65
C ASN A 203 21.90 10.95 13.39
N LYS A 204 22.65 9.86 13.24
CA LYS A 204 23.98 9.74 13.84
C LYS A 204 25.01 10.63 13.14
N TYR A 205 24.92 10.79 11.83
CA TYR A 205 25.89 11.54 11.02
C TYR A 205 25.50 13.00 10.79
N TYR A 206 24.21 13.32 10.68
CA TYR A 206 23.74 14.61 10.16
C TYR A 206 22.81 15.38 11.12
N LYS A 207 22.50 14.86 12.32
CA LYS A 207 21.63 15.55 13.29
C LYS A 207 22.38 16.55 14.17
N GLN A 208 23.70 16.48 14.25
CA GLN A 208 24.50 17.35 15.13
C GLN A 208 24.67 18.77 14.58
N ASP A 209 24.62 18.94 13.25
CA ASP A 209 24.65 20.25 12.63
C ASP A 209 23.22 20.66 12.29
N ASN A 210 22.68 21.68 12.97
CA ASN A 210 21.36 22.27 12.67
C ASN A 210 21.25 22.87 11.24
N ASN A 211 22.28 22.73 10.41
CA ASN A 211 22.24 22.99 8.99
C ASN A 211 21.98 21.68 8.26
N LEU A 212 20.93 21.66 7.44
CA LEU A 212 20.63 20.58 6.51
C LEU A 212 21.76 20.49 5.47
N HIS A 213 22.87 19.85 5.83
CA HIS A 213 24.00 19.65 4.93
C HIS A 213 23.56 18.68 3.84
N THR A 214 23.45 19.17 2.61
CA THR A 214 23.27 18.34 1.42
C THR A 214 24.54 17.50 1.24
N PRO A 215 24.50 16.18 1.49
CA PRO A 215 25.68 15.34 1.34
C PRO A 215 26.10 15.31 -0.13
N TYR A 216 27.40 15.31 -0.37
CA TYR A 216 27.95 15.04 -1.70
C TYR A 216 28.27 13.55 -1.82
N LYS A 217 28.03 12.95 -2.99
CA LYS A 217 28.13 11.49 -3.18
C LYS A 217 29.54 10.95 -2.88
N ASP A 218 30.57 11.78 -3.09
CA ASP A 218 31.97 11.42 -2.90
C ASP A 218 32.56 11.95 -1.57
N ASP A 219 31.73 12.54 -0.71
CA ASP A 219 32.19 13.01 0.60
C ASP A 219 32.54 11.81 1.50
N ALA A 220 33.66 11.91 2.22
CA ALA A 220 34.13 10.89 3.15
C ALA A 220 33.11 10.59 4.26
N THR A 221 32.35 11.61 4.69
CA THR A 221 31.26 11.43 5.66
C THR A 221 30.12 10.62 5.08
N TYR A 222 29.73 10.93 3.84
CA TYR A 222 28.68 10.21 3.12
C TYR A 222 29.08 8.76 2.82
N LEU A 223 30.34 8.51 2.44
CA LEU A 223 30.86 7.16 2.23
C LEU A 223 30.78 6.31 3.52
N ARG A 224 31.15 6.89 4.67
CA ARG A 224 31.00 6.20 5.98
C ARG A 224 29.54 5.94 6.33
N PHE A 225 28.68 6.94 6.13
CA PHE A 225 27.24 6.82 6.31
C PHE A 225 26.66 5.68 5.46
N SER A 226 26.95 5.68 4.15
CA SER A 226 26.42 4.68 3.21
C SER A 226 26.88 3.26 3.55
N ASN A 227 28.14 3.08 3.95
CA ASN A 227 28.65 1.79 4.39
C ASN A 227 27.94 1.28 5.66
N GLU A 228 27.67 2.15 6.64
CA GLU A 228 26.93 1.76 7.85
C GLU A 228 25.47 1.40 7.54
N VAL A 229 24.83 2.09 6.57
CA VAL A 229 23.49 1.74 6.10
C VAL A 229 23.50 0.37 5.39
N CYS A 230 24.49 0.10 4.52
CA CYS A 230 24.66 -1.21 3.87
C CYS A 230 24.85 -2.35 4.89
N GLN A 231 25.53 -2.09 6.01
CA GLN A 231 25.70 -3.09 7.07
C GLN A 231 24.41 -3.40 7.82
N LYS A 232 23.55 -2.38 8.04
CA LYS A 232 22.27 -2.57 8.74
C LYS A 232 21.17 -3.12 7.85
N ILE A 233 21.24 -2.87 6.54
CA ILE A 233 20.19 -3.26 5.60
C ILE A 233 20.79 -4.16 4.52
N PHE A 234 20.54 -5.46 4.67
CA PHE A 234 21.12 -6.48 3.80
C PHE A 234 20.60 -6.37 2.37
N GLY A 235 21.52 -6.43 1.40
CA GLY A 235 21.20 -6.50 -0.03
C GLY A 235 20.92 -5.16 -0.71
N ILE A 236 21.06 -4.03 -0.01
CA ILE A 236 20.89 -2.69 -0.60
C ILE A 236 22.18 -2.23 -1.30
N LYS A 237 22.02 -1.61 -2.48
CA LYS A 237 23.13 -1.01 -3.23
C LYS A 237 23.39 0.45 -2.81
N PRO A 238 24.64 0.95 -2.89
CA PRO A 238 24.97 2.35 -2.59
C PRO A 238 24.16 3.38 -3.38
N ASP A 239 23.83 3.08 -4.65
CA ASP A 239 23.02 3.97 -5.49
C ASP A 239 21.55 4.07 -5.04
N GLU A 240 21.02 2.99 -4.44
CA GLU A 240 19.67 2.99 -3.86
C GLU A 240 19.64 3.82 -2.58
N ILE A 241 20.71 3.76 -1.78
CA ILE A 241 20.90 4.63 -0.60
C ILE A 241 20.95 6.09 -1.05
N TRP A 242 21.70 6.41 -2.10
CA TRP A 242 21.79 7.77 -2.63
C TRP A 242 20.43 8.29 -3.10
N SER A 243 19.70 7.49 -3.87
CA SER A 243 18.36 7.84 -4.35
C SER A 243 17.40 8.10 -3.18
N HIS A 244 17.46 7.25 -2.15
CA HIS A 244 16.66 7.41 -0.94
C HIS A 244 17.10 8.60 -0.08
N THR A 245 18.39 8.93 -0.06
CA THR A 245 18.94 10.14 0.57
C THR A 245 18.38 11.40 -0.08
N GLN A 246 18.36 11.47 -1.42
CA GLN A 246 17.78 12.62 -2.13
C GLN A 246 16.28 12.77 -1.81
N TRP A 247 15.54 11.66 -1.85
CA TRP A 247 14.13 11.64 -1.46
C TRP A 247 13.93 12.11 -0.01
N TYR A 248 14.77 11.67 0.92
CA TYR A 248 14.65 12.02 2.34
C TYR A 248 14.94 13.50 2.59
N LEU A 249 15.93 14.08 1.90
CA LEU A 249 16.23 15.51 2.00
C LEU A 249 15.04 16.36 1.53
N GLU A 250 14.45 16.00 0.39
CA GLU A 250 13.27 16.69 -0.13
C GLU A 250 12.07 16.53 0.82
N TYR A 251 11.87 15.33 1.37
CA TYR A 251 10.84 15.08 2.38
C TYR A 251 11.01 15.97 3.63
N VAL A 252 12.22 16.04 4.19
CA VAL A 252 12.51 16.87 5.38
C VAL A 252 12.27 18.35 5.08
N HIS A 253 12.74 18.83 3.93
CA HIS A 253 12.54 20.21 3.51
C HIS A 253 11.05 20.55 3.38
N LEU A 254 10.29 19.75 2.62
CA LEU A 254 8.87 20.00 2.40
C LEU A 254 8.06 19.88 3.70
N LYS A 255 8.44 18.96 4.59
CA LYS A 255 7.82 18.83 5.92
C LYS A 255 8.09 20.08 6.77
N SER A 256 9.32 20.62 6.76
CA SER A 256 9.65 21.87 7.44
C SER A 256 8.81 23.05 6.92
N CYS A 257 8.74 23.21 5.59
CA CYS A 257 7.91 24.25 4.97
C CYS A 257 6.41 24.09 5.30
N GLN A 258 5.92 22.86 5.38
CA GLN A 258 4.55 22.57 5.83
C GLN A 258 4.33 23.02 7.28
N GLU A 259 5.23 22.65 8.19
CA GLU A 259 5.16 23.01 9.61
C GLU A 259 5.20 24.53 9.81
N GLU A 260 6.08 25.24 9.09
CA GLU A 260 6.13 26.70 9.09
C GLU A 260 4.83 27.33 8.60
N ALA A 261 4.28 26.85 7.48
CA ALA A 261 3.03 27.36 6.93
C ALA A 261 1.86 27.15 7.90
N LEU A 262 1.80 25.99 8.55
CA LEU A 262 0.80 25.69 9.57
C LEU A 262 0.98 26.56 10.82
N SER A 263 2.22 26.84 11.22
CA SER A 263 2.54 27.75 12.34
C SER A 263 2.09 29.18 12.02
N LYS A 264 2.47 29.71 10.86
CA LYS A 264 2.05 31.03 10.34
C LYS A 264 0.52 31.13 10.27
N TRP A 265 -0.16 30.07 9.81
CA TRP A 265 -1.61 30.02 9.79
C TRP A 265 -2.24 30.07 11.19
N LYS A 266 -1.70 29.29 12.15
CA LYS A 266 -2.15 29.32 13.55
C LYS A 266 -1.97 30.70 14.16
N ASP A 267 -0.84 31.36 13.92
CA ASP A 267 -0.54 32.71 14.41
C ASP A 267 -1.46 33.77 13.82
N ASN A 268 -1.68 33.73 12.51
CA ASN A 268 -2.61 34.65 11.85
C ASN A 268 -4.05 34.44 12.34
N LYS A 269 -4.47 33.19 12.55
CA LYS A 269 -5.78 32.87 13.13
C LYS A 269 -5.93 33.42 14.56
N ARG A 270 -4.87 33.34 15.38
CA ARG A 270 -4.83 33.95 16.73
C ARG A 270 -4.94 35.48 16.65
N LYS A 271 -4.12 36.12 15.81
CA LYS A 271 -4.14 37.59 15.60
C LYS A 271 -5.50 38.09 15.13
N ILE A 272 -6.17 37.38 14.22
CA ILE A 272 -7.51 37.74 13.75
C ILE A 272 -8.53 37.66 14.90
N LYS A 273 -8.50 36.61 15.73
CA LYS A 273 -9.39 36.50 16.91
C LYS A 273 -9.17 37.66 17.89
N TYR A 274 -7.92 37.98 18.23
CA TYR A 274 -7.58 39.10 19.10
C TYR A 274 -8.01 40.45 18.50
N SER A 275 -7.83 40.66 17.19
CA SER A 275 -8.24 41.90 16.51
C SER A 275 -9.77 42.08 16.44
N LYS A 276 -10.54 40.98 16.34
CA LYS A 276 -12.00 41.02 16.41
C LYS A 276 -12.49 41.35 17.81
N GLN A 277 -11.90 40.77 18.85
CA GLN A 277 -12.22 41.11 20.24
C GLN A 277 -11.92 42.59 20.55
N LYS A 278 -10.76 43.10 20.12
CA LYS A 278 -10.37 44.51 20.31
C LYS A 278 -11.25 45.51 19.53
N LYS A 279 -11.86 45.08 18.41
CA LYS A 279 -12.87 45.86 17.69
C LYS A 279 -14.21 45.85 18.40
N VAL A 280 -14.65 44.73 18.98
CA VAL A 280 -15.91 44.65 19.74
C VAL A 280 -15.85 45.51 21.00
N GLU A 281 -14.75 45.46 21.77
CA GLU A 281 -14.54 46.36 22.93
C GLU A 281 -14.55 47.85 22.56
N ASN A 282 -13.85 48.24 21.48
CA ASN A 282 -13.85 49.63 21.00
C ASN A 282 -15.22 50.11 20.49
N THR A 283 -16.08 49.19 20.05
CA THR A 283 -17.43 49.53 19.58
C THR A 283 -18.38 49.71 20.77
N GLU A 284 -18.23 48.88 21.81
CA GLU A 284 -18.98 48.98 23.07
C GLU A 284 -18.60 50.22 23.90
N GLU A 285 -17.32 50.58 23.96
CA GLU A 285 -16.86 51.82 24.63
C GLU A 285 -17.42 53.07 23.95
N LYS A 286 -17.43 53.12 22.60
CA LYS A 286 -17.99 54.26 21.85
C LYS A 286 -19.51 54.38 21.98
N SER A 287 -20.25 53.28 22.15
CA SER A 287 -21.69 53.34 22.45
C SER A 287 -21.97 53.89 23.86
N LYS A 288 -21.17 53.52 24.87
CA LYS A 288 -21.32 54.05 26.24
C LYS A 288 -21.01 55.55 26.34
N THR A 289 -20.01 56.05 25.61
CA THR A 289 -19.70 57.49 25.56
C THR A 289 -20.78 58.29 24.81
N ARG A 290 -21.47 57.68 23.83
CA ARG A 290 -22.57 58.32 23.10
C ARG A 290 -23.85 58.40 23.93
N GLU A 291 -24.16 57.37 24.74
CA GLU A 291 -25.30 57.39 25.65
C GLU A 291 -25.13 58.38 26.81
N GLN A 292 -23.92 58.51 27.38
CA GLN A 292 -23.64 59.52 28.41
C GLN A 292 -23.72 60.97 27.89
N ARG A 293 -23.40 61.21 26.61
CA ARG A 293 -23.58 62.54 25.98
C ARG A 293 -25.04 62.90 25.69
N VAL A 294 -25.94 61.92 25.57
CA VAL A 294 -27.37 62.16 25.35
C VAL A 294 -28.11 62.43 26.67
N GLN A 295 -27.70 61.82 27.79
CA GLN A 295 -28.31 62.09 29.10
C GLN A 295 -27.95 63.45 29.71
N VAL A 296 -26.84 64.08 29.32
CA VAL A 296 -26.46 65.42 29.82
C VAL A 296 -27.23 66.55 29.10
N LYS A 297 -27.89 66.27 27.98
CA LYS A 297 -28.67 67.28 27.21
C LYS A 297 -30.15 67.40 27.60
N PHE A 298 -30.62 66.61 28.57
CA PHE A 298 -32.01 66.59 29.03
C PHE A 298 -32.14 66.84 30.54
N ARG A 299 -31.17 67.52 31.16
CA ARG A 299 -31.24 67.97 32.55
C ARG A 299 -31.06 69.47 32.64
#